data_AF-A0A382M998-F1
#
_entry.id   AF-A0A382M998-F1
#
_cell.length_a   1.000
_cell.length_b   1.000
_cell.length_c   1.000
_cell.angle_alpha   90.00
_cell.angle_beta   90.00
_cell.angle_gamma   90.00
#
_symmetry.space_group_name_H-M   'P 1'
#
loop_
_entity.id
_entity.type
_entity.pdbx_description
1 polymer ?
#
loop_
_entity_poly.entity_id
_entity_poly.type
_entity_poly.pdbx_seq_one_letter_code
_entity_poly.pdbx_strand_id
1 'polypeptide(L)'
;MAMELLLQLSNNRSEIRNLSNRFDIFAKDNKLSNKVIHDVQLALDEVVTNIVEYGYDDDDKHFIDIKFILNEQSLEIIIIDDANPYNILG
;
A
#
# COMPACT_ATOMS: atom_id res chain seq x y z
N MET A 1 6.84 -6.26 21.03
CA MET A 1 7.72 -5.75 19.94
C MET A 1 6.87 -5.65 18.69
N ALA A 2 7.01 -4.59 17.90
CA ALA A 2 6.29 -4.44 16.64
C ALA A 2 7.08 -5.07 15.49
N MET A 3 6.38 -5.60 14.50
CA MET A 3 6.95 -6.13 13.26
C MET A 3 6.68 -5.13 12.16
N GLU A 4 7.73 -4.79 11.40
CA GLU A 4 7.66 -3.75 10.39
C GLU A 4 8.02 -4.30 9.02
N LEU A 5 7.30 -3.82 7.99
CA LEU A 5 7.67 -3.99 6.59
C LEU A 5 7.69 -2.60 5.95
N LEU A 6 8.82 -2.25 5.35
CA LEU A 6 9.00 -1.03 4.56
C LEU A 6 9.16 -1.42 3.10
N LEU A 7 8.37 -0.79 2.24
CA LEU A 7 8.42 -0.93 0.79
C LEU A 7 8.47 0.46 0.16
N GLN A 8 9.14 0.53 -0.97
CA GLN A 8 9.10 1.69 -1.86
C GLN A 8 8.76 1.19 -3.26
N LEU A 9 7.71 1.76 -3.84
CA LEU A 9 7.17 1.39 -5.14
C LEU A 9 7.43 2.54 -6.10
N SER A 10 7.71 2.23 -7.37
CA SER A 10 7.54 3.24 -8.43
C SER A 10 6.06 3.39 -8.79
N ASN A 11 5.68 4.51 -9.40
CA ASN A 11 4.36 4.75 -10.00
C ASN A 11 4.09 3.87 -11.24
N ASN A 12 4.10 2.54 -11.09
CA ASN A 12 3.87 1.57 -12.16
C ASN A 12 2.86 0.51 -11.71
N ARG A 13 1.88 0.21 -12.57
CA ARG A 13 0.88 -0.85 -12.36
C ARG A 13 1.46 -2.20 -11.95
N SER A 14 2.66 -2.55 -12.41
CA SER A 14 3.30 -3.82 -12.02
C SER A 14 3.66 -3.86 -10.52
N GLU A 15 3.94 -2.71 -9.92
CA GLU A 15 4.30 -2.59 -8.51
C GLU A 15 3.11 -2.86 -7.58
N ILE A 16 1.87 -2.66 -8.05
CA ILE A 16 0.66 -2.97 -7.28
C ILE A 16 0.60 -4.48 -6.99
N ARG A 17 0.88 -5.31 -8.01
CA ARG A 17 0.96 -6.77 -7.82
C ARG A 17 2.11 -7.16 -6.89
N ASN A 18 3.25 -6.48 -7.01
CA ASN A 18 4.40 -6.73 -6.14
C ASN A 18 4.07 -6.38 -4.67
N LEU A 19 3.37 -5.28 -4.43
CA LEU A 19 2.87 -4.89 -3.11
C LEU A 19 1.97 -5.96 -2.51
N SER A 20 0.94 -6.40 -3.24
CA SER A 20 -0.02 -7.38 -2.73
C SER A 20 0.66 -8.73 -2.39
N ASN A 21 1.63 -9.15 -3.20
CA ASN A 21 2.45 -10.34 -2.91
C ASN A 21 3.33 -10.17 -1.66
N ARG A 22 3.95 -8.99 -1.48
CA ARG A 22 4.81 -8.70 -0.32
C ARG A 22 4.01 -8.60 0.97
N PHE A 23 2.82 -7.99 0.90
CA PHE A 23 1.88 -7.97 2.02
C PHE A 23 1.39 -9.39 2.37
N ASP A 24 1.07 -10.22 1.38
CA ASP A 24 0.65 -11.60 1.61
C ASP A 24 1.67 -12.42 2.40
N ILE A 25 2.96 -12.29 2.05
CA ILE A 25 4.05 -12.96 2.75
C ILE A 25 4.12 -12.45 4.19
N PHE A 26 4.18 -11.13 4.38
CA PHE A 26 4.23 -10.51 5.70
C PHE A 26 3.02 -10.90 6.58
N ALA A 27 1.83 -10.92 6.02
CA ALA A 27 0.62 -11.25 6.75
C ALA A 27 0.58 -12.72 7.16
N LYS A 28 1.02 -13.63 6.28
CA LYS A 28 1.11 -15.07 6.57
C LYS A 28 2.16 -15.38 7.63
N ASP A 29 3.35 -14.79 7.50
CA ASP A 29 4.44 -14.96 8.48
C ASP A 29 4.02 -14.50 9.88
N ASN A 30 3.16 -13.48 9.93
CA ASN A 30 2.64 -12.90 11.16
C ASN A 30 1.26 -13.41 11.57
N LYS A 31 0.74 -14.45 10.90
CA LYS A 31 -0.50 -15.15 11.22
C LYS A 31 -1.74 -14.24 11.29
N LEU A 32 -1.80 -13.21 10.45
CA LEU A 32 -3.02 -12.42 10.29
C LEU A 32 -4.17 -13.30 9.78
N SER A 33 -5.39 -12.97 10.20
CA SER A 33 -6.56 -13.71 9.74
C SER A 33 -6.82 -13.45 8.26
N ASN A 34 -7.41 -14.43 7.57
CA ASN A 34 -7.79 -14.29 6.15
C ASN A 34 -8.70 -13.08 5.90
N LYS A 35 -9.56 -12.73 6.87
CA LYS A 35 -10.40 -11.53 6.77
C LYS A 35 -9.56 -10.26 6.74
N VAL A 36 -8.60 -10.12 7.66
CA VAL A 36 -7.70 -8.96 7.69
C VAL A 36 -6.87 -8.89 6.41
N ILE A 37 -6.35 -10.03 5.93
CA ILE A 37 -5.59 -10.09 4.68
C ILE A 37 -6.44 -9.57 3.52
N HIS A 38 -7.66 -10.06 3.37
CA HIS A 38 -8.56 -9.66 2.29
C HIS A 38 -8.93 -8.18 2.36
N ASP A 39 -9.34 -7.69 3.54
CA ASP A 39 -9.75 -6.29 3.73
C ASP A 39 -8.59 -5.34 3.43
N VAL A 40 -7.35 -5.70 3.83
CA VAL A 40 -6.16 -4.89 3.54
C VAL A 40 -5.77 -4.97 2.07
N GLN A 41 -5.81 -6.14 1.43
CA GLN A 41 -5.52 -6.26 0.00
C GLN A 41 -6.44 -5.38 -0.83
N LEU A 42 -7.74 -5.37 -0.52
CA LEU A 42 -8.70 -4.52 -1.21
C LEU A 42 -8.36 -3.03 -1.03
N ALA A 43 -8.05 -2.61 0.20
CA ALA A 43 -7.67 -1.23 0.48
C ALA A 43 -6.37 -0.81 -0.23
N LEU A 44 -5.35 -1.67 -0.24
CA LEU A 44 -4.10 -1.42 -0.95
C LEU A 44 -4.31 -1.34 -2.46
N ASP A 45 -5.08 -2.27 -3.04
CA ASP A 45 -5.40 -2.27 -4.46
C ASP A 45 -6.11 -0.98 -4.86
N GLU A 46 -7.08 -0.51 -4.08
CA GLU A 46 -7.82 0.73 -4.38
C GLU A 46 -6.96 1.98 -4.21
N VAL A 47 -6.35 2.17 -3.02
CA VAL A 47 -5.60 3.40 -2.71
C VAL A 47 -4.39 3.55 -3.62
N VAL A 48 -3.60 2.48 -3.83
CA VAL A 48 -2.40 2.56 -4.65
C VAL A 48 -2.73 2.63 -6.13
N THR A 49 -3.80 1.98 -6.62
CA THR A 49 -4.27 2.20 -8.00
C THR A 49 -4.65 3.66 -8.19
N ASN A 50 -5.36 4.27 -7.25
CA ASN A 50 -5.76 5.67 -7.39
C ASN A 50 -4.55 6.61 -7.48
N ILE A 51 -3.53 6.40 -6.65
CA ILE A 51 -2.28 7.17 -6.70
C ILE A 51 -1.57 6.96 -8.05
N VAL A 52 -1.38 5.70 -8.47
CA VAL A 52 -0.64 5.37 -9.70
C VAL A 52 -1.35 5.83 -10.97
N GLU A 53 -2.67 5.73 -11.03
CA GLU A 53 -3.44 6.01 -12.25
C GLU A 53 -3.93 7.43 -12.40
N TYR A 54 -4.17 8.11 -11.27
CA TYR A 54 -4.84 9.41 -11.26
C TYR A 54 -4.13 10.46 -10.41
N GLY A 55 -3.04 10.08 -9.74
CA GLY A 55 -2.33 10.96 -8.81
C GLY A 55 -1.33 11.92 -9.47
N TYR A 56 -0.81 11.59 -10.64
CA TYR A 56 0.28 12.35 -11.29
C TYR A 56 -0.20 12.94 -12.62
N ASP A 57 0.17 14.20 -12.88
CA ASP A 57 -0.18 14.94 -14.11
C ASP A 57 0.94 14.87 -15.18
N ASP A 58 1.97 14.07 -14.92
CA ASP A 58 3.12 13.87 -15.79
C ASP A 58 3.45 12.38 -15.95
N ASP A 59 4.45 12.11 -16.79
CA ASP A 59 4.96 10.76 -17.04
C ASP A 59 6.29 10.50 -16.29
N ASP A 60 6.65 11.34 -15.32
CA ASP A 60 7.89 11.21 -14.58
C ASP A 60 7.83 10.04 -13.59
N LYS A 61 9.02 9.62 -13.13
CA LYS A 61 9.13 8.54 -12.16
C LYS A 61 8.91 9.09 -10.75
N HIS A 62 7.82 8.66 -10.13
CA HIS A 62 7.50 8.94 -8.73
C HIS A 62 7.69 7.71 -7.85
N PHE A 63 7.76 7.94 -6.54
CA PHE A 63 7.90 6.90 -5.54
C PHE A 63 6.82 6.99 -4.48
N ILE A 64 6.28 5.84 -4.10
CA ILE A 64 5.27 5.69 -3.06
C ILE A 64 5.88 4.85 -1.95
N ASP A 65 6.02 5.43 -0.76
CA ASP A 65 6.53 4.74 0.42
C ASP A 65 5.38 4.11 1.19
N ILE A 66 5.52 2.82 1.51
CA ILE A 66 4.51 2.05 2.23
C ILE A 66 5.14 1.40 3.45
N LYS A 67 4.61 1.71 4.63
CA LYS A 67 5.03 1.16 5.92
C LYS A 67 3.89 0.37 6.56
N PHE A 68 4.14 -0.90 6.85
CA PHE A 68 3.27 -1.74 7.67
C PHE A 68 3.86 -1.86 9.07
N ILE A 69 3.05 -1.65 10.10
CA ILE A 69 3.42 -1.78 11.51
C ILE A 69 2.40 -2.70 12.18
N LEU A 70 2.83 -3.91 12.50
CA LEU A 70 2.01 -4.87 13.21
C LEU A 70 2.45 -4.95 14.66
N ASN A 71 1.54 -4.61 15.57
CA ASN A 71 1.69 -4.81 17.00
C ASN A 71 0.67 -5.86 17.51
N GLU A 72 0.61 -6.08 18.82
CA GLU A 72 -0.27 -7.11 19.40
C GLU A 72 -1.77 -6.83 19.23
N GLN A 73 -2.16 -5.58 18.92
CA GLN A 73 -3.55 -5.11 18.91
C GLN A 73 -4.01 -4.65 17.52
N SER A 74 -3.10 -4.17 16.68
CA SER A 74 -3.45 -3.54 15.41
C SER A 74 -2.38 -3.72 14.33
N LEU A 75 -2.84 -3.66 13.08
CA LEU A 75 -2.03 -3.41 11.90
C LEU A 75 -2.24 -1.94 11.49
N GLU A 76 -1.17 -1.15 11.50
CA GLU A 76 -1.14 0.19 10.94
C GLU A 76 -0.44 0.15 9.58
N ILE A 77 -0.99 0.89 8.61
CA ILE A 77 -0.46 1.00 7.26
C ILE A 77 -0.36 2.47 6.92
N ILE A 78 0.84 2.93 6.62
CA ILE A 78 1.13 4.32 6.27
C ILE A 78 1.57 4.33 4.81
N ILE A 79 0.91 5.14 3.99
CA ILE A 79 1.22 5.35 2.58
C ILE A 79 1.59 6.82 2.42
N ILE A 80 2.74 7.09 1.81
CA ILE A 80 3.25 8.44 1.57
C ILE A 80 3.59 8.54 0.08
N ASP A 81 3.01 9.53 -0.58
CA ASP A 81 3.20 9.87 -1.98
C ASP A 81 3.31 11.39 -2.15
N ASP A 82 3.79 11.82 -3.32
CA ASP A 82 3.84 13.21 -3.74
C ASP A 82 2.79 13.54 -4.82
N ALA A 83 1.74 12.72 -4.93
CA ALA A 83 0.68 12.91 -5.89
C ALA A 83 -0.19 14.12 -5.56
N ASN A 84 -0.97 14.55 -6.55
CA ASN A 84 -1.98 15.57 -6.37
C ASN A 84 -2.98 15.15 -5.27
N PRO A 85 -3.33 16.06 -4.35
CA PRO A 85 -4.35 15.78 -3.34
C PRO A 85 -5.67 15.34 -3.98
N TYR A 86 -6.26 14.26 -3.46
CA TYR A 86 -7.53 13.75 -3.95
C TYR A 86 -8.63 14.82 -3.85
N ASN A 87 -9.29 15.12 -4.98
CA ASN A 87 -10.39 16.08 -5.05
C ASN A 87 -11.73 15.36 -5.22
N ILE A 88 -12.59 15.39 -4.19
CA ILE A 88 -13.93 14.76 -4.18
C ILE A 88 -14.94 15.52 -5.07
N LEU A 89 -14.61 16.73 -5.52
CA LEU A 89 -15.54 17.67 -6.18
C LEU A 89 -15.21 17.95 -7.66
N GLY A 90 -14.55 17.00 -8.35
CA GLY A 90 -14.23 17.12 -9.78
C GLY A 90 -15.37 17.68 -10.63
#